data_AF-A0A4Y2DH30-F1
#
_entry.id   AF-A0A4Y2DH30-F1
#
_cell.length_a   1.000
_cell.length_b   1.000
_cell.length_c   1.000
_cell.angle_alpha   90.00
_cell.angle_beta   90.00
_cell.angle_gamma   90.00
#
_symmetry.space_group_name_H-M   'P 1'
#
loop_
_entity.id
_entity.type
_entity.pdbx_description
1 polymer ?
#
loop_
_entity_poly.entity_id
_entity_poly.type
_entity_poly.pdbx_seq_one_letter_code
_entity_poly.pdbx_strand_id
1 'polypeptide(L)'
;MQKRSDLSDVQKGMIIGFRAKGGSISETANFVKCSRAAVVKVYRAWQYDTIQNHRRGTCGAPRAIDDRGERRLRRYVRANRRATVEQLTAQMNQGATKSVSSTHLSLRTMSTPTCELFFLRMMASTSRTM
;
A
#
# COMPACT_ATOMS: atom_id res chain seq x y z
N MET A 1 2.25 17.62 -42.80
CA MET A 1 2.36 17.28 -41.37
C MET A 1 1.21 17.95 -40.61
N GLN A 2 0.19 17.20 -40.18
CA GLN A 2 -0.89 17.77 -39.37
C GLN A 2 -0.33 18.10 -37.97
N LYS A 3 -0.41 19.38 -37.60
CA LYS A 3 -0.04 19.91 -36.28
C LYS A 3 -0.81 19.10 -35.22
N ARG A 4 -0.11 18.29 -34.42
CA ARG A 4 -0.69 17.61 -33.26
C ARG A 4 -0.89 18.67 -32.18
N SER A 5 -2.01 19.37 -32.20
CA SER A 5 -2.47 20.11 -31.04
C SER A 5 -2.93 19.07 -30.02
N ASP A 6 -2.08 18.78 -29.04
CA ASP A 6 -2.46 17.91 -27.93
C ASP A 6 -3.60 18.58 -27.15
N LEU A 7 -4.60 17.78 -26.77
CA LEU A 7 -5.73 18.26 -25.98
C LEU A 7 -5.25 18.81 -24.63
N SER A 8 -5.88 19.88 -24.15
CA SER A 8 -5.58 20.40 -22.81
C SER A 8 -6.01 19.39 -21.73
N ASP A 9 -5.38 19.41 -20.56
CA ASP A 9 -5.72 18.48 -19.49
C ASP A 9 -7.16 18.68 -18.98
N VAL A 10 -7.66 19.92 -19.07
CA VAL A 10 -9.08 20.24 -18.82
C VAL A 10 -9.99 19.50 -19.81
N GLN A 11 -9.68 19.53 -21.11
CA GLN A 11 -10.45 18.82 -22.13
C GLN A 11 -10.37 17.30 -21.95
N LYS A 12 -9.20 16.76 -21.61
CA LYS A 12 -9.04 15.33 -21.28
C LYS A 12 -9.90 14.93 -20.09
N GLY A 13 -9.93 15.75 -19.04
CA GLY A 13 -10.77 15.56 -17.86
C GLY A 13 -12.27 15.55 -18.20
N MET A 14 -12.72 16.48 -19.05
CA MET A 14 -14.11 16.50 -19.52
C MET A 14 -14.48 15.25 -20.32
N ILE A 15 -13.59 14.78 -21.21
CA ILE A 15 -13.78 13.53 -21.98
C ILE A 15 -13.93 12.33 -21.04
N ILE A 16 -13.06 12.20 -20.05
CA ILE A 16 -13.08 11.09 -19.08
C ILE A 16 -14.38 11.15 -18.26
N GLY A 17 -14.74 12.32 -17.73
CA GLY A 17 -15.93 12.50 -16.91
C GLY A 17 -17.23 12.20 -17.65
N PHE A 18 -17.37 12.66 -18.90
CA PHE A 18 -18.57 12.44 -19.70
C PHE A 18 -18.72 10.96 -20.10
N ARG A 19 -17.61 10.31 -20.48
CA ARG A 19 -17.57 8.88 -20.81
C ARG A 19 -17.80 7.97 -19.59
N ALA A 20 -17.28 8.34 -18.42
CA ALA A 20 -17.49 7.59 -17.18
C ALA A 20 -18.96 7.60 -16.74
N LYS A 21 -19.71 8.66 -17.08
CA LYS A 21 -21.16 8.76 -16.84
C LYS A 21 -22.02 8.03 -17.89
N GLY A 22 -21.40 7.33 -18.85
CA GLY A 22 -22.11 6.59 -19.90
C GLY A 22 -22.46 7.40 -21.16
N GLY A 23 -21.90 8.60 -21.32
CA GLY A 23 -22.12 9.41 -22.53
C GLY A 23 -21.51 8.78 -23.79
N SER A 24 -22.18 8.95 -24.93
CA SER A 24 -21.72 8.38 -26.20
C SER A 24 -20.45 9.07 -26.72
N ILE A 25 -19.72 8.39 -27.61
CA ILE A 25 -18.48 8.93 -28.22
C ILE A 25 -18.79 10.17 -29.05
N SER A 26 -19.91 10.16 -29.77
CA SER A 26 -20.35 11.26 -30.63
C SER A 26 -20.74 12.49 -29.81
N GLU A 27 -21.51 12.32 -28.74
CA GLU A 27 -21.91 13.42 -27.87
C GLU A 27 -20.70 14.05 -27.18
N THR A 28 -19.77 13.22 -26.68
CA THR A 28 -18.54 13.70 -26.03
C THR A 28 -17.67 14.49 -27.01
N ALA A 29 -17.53 14.00 -28.24
CA ALA A 29 -16.75 14.66 -29.30
C ALA A 29 -17.35 16.02 -29.67
N ASN A 30 -18.68 16.09 -29.79
CA ASN A 30 -19.41 17.33 -30.08
C ASN A 30 -19.30 18.33 -28.92
N PHE A 31 -19.39 17.86 -27.68
CA PHE A 31 -19.30 18.70 -26.47
C PHE A 31 -17.92 19.35 -26.33
N VAL A 32 -16.85 18.56 -26.47
CA VAL A 32 -15.46 19.04 -26.32
C VAL A 32 -14.93 19.68 -27.63
N LYS A 33 -15.73 19.66 -28.71
CA LYS A 33 -15.37 20.10 -30.06
C LYS A 33 -14.07 19.46 -30.55
N CYS A 34 -13.93 18.15 -30.31
CA CYS A 34 -12.74 17.38 -30.66
C CYS A 34 -13.10 16.16 -31.53
N SER A 35 -12.11 15.56 -32.18
CA SER A 35 -12.37 14.39 -33.04
C SER A 35 -12.78 13.17 -32.20
N ARG A 36 -13.67 12.33 -32.75
CA ARG A 36 -14.06 11.05 -32.13
C ARG A 36 -12.84 10.16 -31.83
N ALA A 37 -11.82 10.19 -32.69
CA ALA A 37 -10.57 9.47 -32.50
C ALA A 37 -9.79 9.96 -31.26
N ALA A 38 -9.78 11.27 -31.01
CA ALA A 38 -9.15 11.84 -29.82
C ALA A 38 -9.85 11.40 -28.53
N VAL A 39 -11.20 11.40 -28.53
CA VAL A 39 -12.02 10.90 -27.40
C VAL A 39 -11.66 9.44 -27.08
N VAL A 40 -11.59 8.58 -28.10
CA VAL A 40 -11.24 7.17 -27.92
C VAL A 40 -9.80 7.01 -27.41
N LYS A 41 -8.85 7.78 -27.92
CA LYS A 41 -7.45 7.73 -27.50
C LYS A 41 -7.29 8.13 -26.03
N VAL A 42 -7.91 9.23 -25.61
CA VAL A 42 -7.87 9.73 -24.23
C VAL A 42 -8.52 8.71 -23.28
N TYR A 43 -9.71 8.22 -23.63
CA TYR A 43 -10.41 7.28 -22.76
C TYR A 43 -9.69 5.94 -22.61
N ARG A 44 -9.11 5.41 -23.70
CA ARG A 44 -8.30 4.18 -23.65
C ARG A 44 -7.05 4.36 -22.80
N ALA A 45 -6.34 5.49 -22.96
CA ALA A 45 -5.17 5.80 -22.14
C ALA A 45 -5.53 5.84 -20.64
N TRP A 46 -6.62 6.54 -20.29
CA TRP A 46 -7.13 6.57 -18.92
C TRP A 46 -7.48 5.17 -18.39
N GLN A 47 -8.16 4.34 -19.18
CA GLN A 47 -8.55 3.00 -18.76
C GLN A 47 -7.33 2.11 -18.46
N TYR A 48 -6.28 2.16 -19.31
CA TYR A 48 -5.05 1.44 -19.06
C TYR A 48 -4.31 1.95 -17.83
N ASP A 49 -4.18 3.26 -17.65
CA ASP A 49 -3.56 3.84 -16.46
C ASP A 49 -4.34 3.50 -15.20
N THR A 50 -5.67 3.47 -15.25
CA THR A 50 -6.49 3.10 -14.09
C THR A 50 -6.28 1.63 -13.70
N ILE A 51 -6.18 0.73 -14.69
CA ILE A 51 -5.90 -0.70 -14.48
C ILE A 51 -4.47 -0.90 -13.95
N GLN A 52 -3.49 -0.18 -14.50
CA GLN A 52 -2.09 -0.25 -14.04
C GLN A 52 -1.92 0.35 -12.65
N ASN A 53 -2.61 1.46 -12.35
CA ASN A 53 -2.60 2.07 -11.02
C ASN A 53 -3.32 1.20 -9.98
N HIS A 54 -4.39 0.49 -10.36
CA HIS A 54 -4.99 -0.54 -9.50
C HIS A 54 -4.01 -1.67 -9.17
N ARG A 55 -3.19 -2.11 -10.14
CA ARG A 55 -2.10 -3.09 -9.91
C ARG A 55 -0.95 -2.52 -9.07
N ARG A 56 -0.75 -1.20 -9.09
CA ARG A 56 0.16 -0.50 -8.16
C ARG A 56 -0.43 -0.30 -6.76
N GLY A 57 -1.72 -0.54 -6.52
CA GLY A 57 -2.28 -0.57 -5.15
C GLY A 57 -1.60 -1.61 -4.24
N THR A 58 -0.91 -2.59 -4.83
CA THR A 58 -0.08 -3.59 -4.13
C THR A 58 1.42 -3.29 -4.13
N CYS A 59 1.89 -2.18 -4.71
CA CYS A 59 3.31 -1.81 -4.65
C CYS A 59 3.63 -1.05 -3.35
N GLY A 60 3.52 -1.75 -2.23
CA GLY A 60 4.30 -1.42 -1.03
C GLY A 60 5.70 -2.00 -1.14
N ALA A 61 6.68 -1.42 -0.44
CA ALA A 61 8.00 -2.02 -0.29
C ALA A 61 7.85 -3.49 0.16
N PRO A 62 8.70 -4.42 -0.35
CA PRO A 62 8.66 -5.81 0.08
C PRO A 62 8.70 -5.88 1.60
N ARG A 63 7.68 -6.48 2.21
CA ARG A 63 7.65 -6.63 3.67
C ARG A 63 8.87 -7.43 4.09
N ALA A 64 9.62 -6.92 5.08
CA ALA A 64 10.79 -7.60 5.61
C ALA A 64 10.45 -8.98 6.22
N ILE A 65 9.17 -9.19 6.57
CA ILE A 65 8.62 -10.44 7.10
C ILE A 65 7.43 -10.82 6.23
N ASP A 66 7.37 -12.07 5.79
CA ASP A 66 6.22 -12.63 5.07
C ASP A 66 5.04 -12.92 6.04
N ASP A 67 3.84 -13.15 5.51
CA ASP A 67 2.66 -13.41 6.36
C ASP A 67 2.81 -14.68 7.22
N ARG A 68 3.73 -15.58 6.83
CA ARG A 68 4.11 -16.77 7.60
C ARG A 68 5.00 -16.39 8.79
N GLY A 69 5.97 -15.52 8.59
CA GLY A 69 6.81 -14.94 9.63
C GLY A 69 6.00 -14.11 10.63
N GLU A 70 5.00 -13.35 10.18
CA GLU A 70 4.11 -12.62 11.08
C GLU A 70 3.29 -13.57 11.97
N ARG A 71 2.76 -14.66 11.39
CA ARG A 71 2.06 -15.71 12.16
C ARG A 71 2.98 -16.45 13.14
N ARG A 72 4.26 -16.63 12.81
CA ARG A 72 5.26 -17.19 13.74
C ARG A 72 5.52 -16.23 14.89
N LEU A 73 5.73 -14.94 14.61
CA LEU A 73 5.95 -13.90 15.62
C LEU A 73 4.77 -13.82 16.61
N ARG A 74 3.53 -13.80 16.13
CA ARG A 74 2.34 -13.79 16.99
C ARG A 74 2.28 -14.99 17.93
N ARG A 75 2.71 -16.17 17.48
CA ARG A 75 2.79 -17.38 18.33
C ARG A 75 3.89 -17.26 19.37
N TYR A 76 5.07 -16.78 18.99
CA TYR A 76 6.19 -16.58 19.93
C TYR A 76 5.88 -15.56 21.02
N VAL A 77 5.27 -14.42 20.66
CA VAL A 77 4.86 -13.40 21.63
C VAL A 77 3.82 -13.93 22.61
N ARG A 78 2.88 -14.76 22.13
CA ARG A 78 1.87 -15.40 22.98
C ARG A 78 2.46 -16.45 23.94
N ALA A 79 3.40 -17.26 23.46
CA ALA A 79 4.06 -18.30 24.24
C ALA A 79 5.04 -17.69 25.27
N ASN A 80 5.75 -16.64 24.89
CA ASN A 80 6.79 -16.01 25.71
C ASN A 80 6.38 -14.61 26.14
N ARG A 81 5.37 -14.51 27.03
CA ARG A 81 4.85 -13.23 27.55
C ARG A 81 5.87 -12.39 28.34
N ARG A 82 7.06 -12.92 28.63
CA ARG A 82 8.15 -12.24 29.37
C ARG A 82 9.43 -12.07 28.55
N ALA A 83 9.45 -12.47 27.28
CA ALA A 83 10.67 -12.39 26.46
C ALA A 83 10.96 -10.95 26.00
N THR A 84 12.25 -10.60 25.97
CA THR A 84 12.73 -9.32 25.45
C THR A 84 12.73 -9.32 23.91
N VAL A 85 12.68 -8.14 23.30
CA VAL A 85 12.69 -7.99 21.83
C VAL A 85 13.92 -8.64 21.20
N GLU A 86 15.07 -8.61 21.88
CA GLU A 86 16.31 -9.26 21.43
C GLU A 86 16.19 -10.79 21.39
N GLN A 87 15.57 -11.39 22.40
CA GLN A 87 15.31 -12.83 22.44
C GLN A 87 14.34 -13.26 21.32
N LEU A 88 13.29 -12.46 21.09
CA LEU A 88 12.35 -12.70 19.99
C LEU A 88 13.03 -12.53 18.62
N THR A 89 13.95 -11.58 18.49
CA THR A 89 14.72 -11.35 17.25
C THR A 89 15.67 -12.50 16.96
N ALA A 90 16.43 -12.94 17.97
CA ALA A 90 17.32 -14.10 17.85
C ALA A 90 16.53 -15.35 17.45
N GLN A 91 15.38 -15.60 18.09
CA GLN A 91 14.54 -16.76 17.79
C GLN A 91 13.87 -16.70 16.41
N MET A 92 13.50 -15.50 15.94
CA MET A 92 12.97 -15.31 14.58
C MET A 92 14.06 -15.54 13.51
N ASN A 93 15.31 -15.20 13.82
CA ASN A 93 16.44 -15.34 12.91
C ASN A 93 17.06 -16.76 12.91
N GLN A 94 16.79 -17.59 13.92
CA GLN A 94 17.27 -18.99 14.02
C GLN A 94 16.79 -19.95 12.92
N GLY A 95 15.97 -19.48 11.97
CA GLY A 95 15.55 -20.26 10.80
C GLY A 95 15.07 -19.41 9.63
N ALA A 96 15.49 -18.14 9.56
CA ALA A 96 15.11 -17.21 8.51
C ALA A 96 16.26 -17.04 7.50
N THR A 97 15.94 -17.04 6.21
CA THR A 97 16.90 -16.76 5.13
C THR A 97 17.25 -15.27 5.01
N LYS A 98 16.52 -14.40 5.71
CA LYS A 98 16.75 -12.96 5.80
C LYS A 98 16.69 -12.53 7.26
N SER A 99 17.72 -11.82 7.72
CA SER A 99 17.80 -11.29 9.08
C SER A 99 16.76 -10.19 9.30
N VAL A 100 15.97 -10.30 10.36
CA VAL A 100 15.01 -9.28 10.77
C VAL A 100 15.67 -8.36 11.81
N SER A 101 15.54 -7.04 11.62
CA SER A 101 16.02 -6.03 12.59
C SER A 101 15.13 -5.97 13.83
N SER A 102 15.75 -5.79 15.00
CA SER A 102 15.09 -5.60 16.30
C SER A 102 14.07 -4.45 16.28
N THR A 103 14.38 -3.35 15.58
CA THR A 103 13.49 -2.19 15.42
C THR A 103 12.20 -2.57 14.68
N HIS A 104 12.29 -3.43 13.66
CA HIS A 104 11.14 -3.85 12.87
C HIS A 104 10.21 -4.79 13.66
N LEU A 105 10.78 -5.63 14.54
CA LEU A 105 10.01 -6.49 15.43
C LEU A 105 9.33 -5.70 16.55
N SER A 106 10.01 -4.72 17.14
CA SER A 106 9.44 -3.83 18.16
C SER A 106 8.17 -3.12 17.68
N LEU A 107 8.20 -2.51 16.49
CA LEU A 107 7.03 -1.84 15.90
C LEU A 107 5.87 -2.80 15.62
N ARG A 108 6.17 -4.07 15.29
CA ARG A 108 5.17 -5.09 15.00
C ARG A 108 4.57 -5.74 16.25
N THR A 109 5.34 -5.88 17.33
CA THR A 109 4.82 -6.32 18.63
C THR A 109 3.88 -5.30 19.24
N MET A 110 4.16 -4.00 19.05
CA MET A 110 3.35 -2.89 19.60
C MET A 110 2.04 -2.65 18.85
N SER A 111 1.93 -3.08 17.58
CA SER A 111 0.75 -2.86 16.73
C SER A 111 -0.29 -4.00 16.75
N THR A 112 -0.07 -5.05 17.57
CA THR A 112 -1.08 -6.12 17.73
C THR A 112 -2.08 -5.76 18.85
N PRO A 113 -3.41 -5.77 18.61
CA PRO A 113 -4.42 -5.23 19.53
C PRO A 113 -4.71 -6.12 20.75
N THR A 114 -3.80 -7.02 21.14
CA THR A 114 -3.96 -7.89 22.32
C THR A 114 -3.17 -7.39 23.54
N CYS A 115 -2.64 -6.18 23.50
CA CYS A 115 -1.50 -5.74 24.32
C CYS A 115 -1.80 -4.63 25.35
N GLU A 116 -3.03 -4.44 25.83
CA GLU A 116 -3.24 -3.49 26.94
C GLU A 116 -2.47 -3.88 28.22
N LEU A 117 -2.24 -5.17 28.45
CA LEU A 117 -1.45 -5.65 29.59
C LEU A 117 0.06 -5.59 29.38
N PHE A 118 0.54 -5.42 28.14
CA PHE A 118 1.98 -5.37 27.83
C PHE A 118 2.54 -3.94 27.97
N PHE A 119 1.74 -2.93 27.61
CA PHE A 119 2.08 -1.51 27.76
C PHE A 119 2.35 -1.13 29.23
N LEU A 120 1.50 -1.58 30.17
CA LEU A 120 1.65 -1.25 31.59
C LEU A 120 2.87 -1.90 32.26
N ARG A 121 3.34 -3.05 31.75
CA ARG A 121 4.54 -3.72 32.32
C ARG A 121 5.85 -3.21 31.71
N MET A 122 5.87 -2.83 30.43
CA MET A 122 7.06 -2.28 29.78
C MET A 122 7.43 -0.91 30.35
N MET A 123 6.43 -0.03 30.55
CA MET A 123 6.64 1.27 31.19
C MET A 123 7.01 1.15 32.68
N ALA A 124 6.57 0.08 33.36
CA ALA A 124 6.94 -0.17 34.75
C ALA A 124 8.37 -0.76 34.91
N SER A 125 8.96 -1.34 33.87
CA SER A 125 10.32 -1.85 33.89
C SER A 125 11.39 -0.79 33.59
N THR A 126 11.02 0.33 32.97
CA THR A 126 11.90 1.49 32.77
C THR A 126 12.09 2.36 34.02
N SER A 127 11.37 2.10 35.12
CA SER A 127 11.47 2.87 36.38
C SER A 127 12.23 2.17 37.51
N ARG A 128 13.02 1.12 37.22
CA ARG A 128 13.94 0.51 38.20
C ARG A 128 15.33 0.29 37.61
N THR A 129 15.98 1.39 37.27
CA THR A 129 17.43 1.59 37.40
C THR A 129 17.72 3.09 37.31
N MET A 130 17.41 3.82 38.39
CA MET A 130 18.31 4.69 39.16
C MET A 130 17.60 5.05 40.46
#